data_AF-A0A7C6YP12-F1
#
_entry.id   AF-A0A7C6YP12-F1
#
_cell.length_a   1.000
_cell.length_b   1.000
_cell.length_c   1.000
_cell.angle_alpha   90.00
_cell.angle_beta   90.00
_cell.angle_gamma   90.00
#
_symmetry.space_group_name_H-M   'P 1'
#
loop_
_entity.id
_entity.type
_entity.pdbx_description
1 polymer ?
#
loop_
_entity_poly.entity_id
_entity_poly.type
_entity_poly.pdbx_seq_one_letter_code
_entity_poly.pdbx_strand_id
1 'polypeptide(L)'
;MSEIVRVGMAEYKVAKSPTILVSLGLGSCVGVALYDSVKKIGGLAHIMLPDSNSSSKKLFNPGKFADTALDALLQEMIKLGANPRRIEGKIAGGAQMFQVKTDNNIMKIGKRNVEAVRAK
;
A
#
# COMPACT_ATOMS: atom_id res chain seq x y z
N MET A 1 21.25 3.12 16.07
CA MET A 1 21.12 2.90 14.62
C MET A 1 19.65 2.65 14.35
N SER A 2 19.03 3.34 13.40
CA SER A 2 17.63 3.08 13.03
C SER A 2 17.53 1.72 12.34
N GLU A 3 16.65 0.84 12.83
CA GLU A 3 16.35 -0.43 12.19
C GLU A 3 15.66 -0.18 10.84
N ILE A 4 16.08 -0.89 9.78
CA ILE A 4 15.46 -0.80 8.45
C ILE A 4 14.66 -2.07 8.20
N VAL A 5 13.35 -1.93 8.04
CA VAL A 5 12.43 -3.03 7.75
C VAL A 5 11.95 -2.91 6.31
N ARG A 6 12.19 -3.95 5.52
CA ARG A 6 11.73 -4.03 4.13
C ARG A 6 10.27 -4.49 4.06
N VAL A 7 9.49 -3.85 3.20
CA VAL A 7 8.11 -4.21 2.85
C VAL A 7 8.12 -4.79 1.43
N GLY A 8 7.84 -6.08 1.32
CA GLY A 8 7.79 -6.80 0.05
C GLY A 8 6.52 -6.53 -0.75
N MET A 9 6.46 -7.05 -1.98
CA MET A 9 5.26 -7.01 -2.81
C MET A 9 4.11 -7.76 -2.14
N ALA A 10 2.90 -7.21 -2.18
CA ALA A 10 1.72 -7.75 -1.49
C ALA A 10 1.89 -7.89 0.04
N GLU A 11 2.73 -7.06 0.63
CA GLU A 11 2.88 -6.94 2.07
C GLU A 11 2.52 -5.53 2.53
N TYR A 12 2.24 -5.43 3.82
CA TYR A 12 2.22 -4.17 4.54
C TYR A 12 2.89 -4.37 5.90
N LYS A 13 3.49 -3.32 6.46
CA LYS A 13 4.10 -3.33 7.80
C LYS A 13 3.84 -2.02 8.51
N VAL A 14 3.76 -2.09 9.84
CA VAL A 14 3.68 -0.92 10.73
C VAL A 14 4.87 -0.92 11.67
N ALA A 15 5.41 0.27 11.94
CA ALA A 15 6.49 0.45 12.89
C ALA A 15 6.38 1.78 13.64
N LYS A 16 7.12 1.90 14.74
CA LYS A 16 7.29 3.16 15.48
C LYS A 16 8.67 3.74 15.19
N SER A 17 8.79 5.06 15.26
CA SER A 17 10.10 5.71 15.30
C SER A 17 10.98 5.08 16.39
N PRO A 18 12.27 4.79 16.13
CA PRO A 18 13.06 5.25 14.99
C PRO A 18 13.16 4.29 13.78
N THR A 19 12.35 3.22 13.72
CA THR A 19 12.38 2.24 12.63
C THR A 19 11.99 2.87 11.28
N ILE A 20 12.69 2.46 10.22
CA ILE A 20 12.50 2.93 8.85
C ILE A 20 11.84 1.81 8.03
N LEU A 21 10.70 2.11 7.41
CA LEU A 21 10.03 1.20 6.47
C LEU A 21 10.47 1.52 5.04
N VAL A 22 10.89 0.52 4.27
CA VAL A 22 11.35 0.69 2.88
C VAL A 22 10.67 -0.33 1.97
N SER A 23 10.16 0.14 0.83
CA SER A 23 9.71 -0.71 -0.27
C SER A 23 10.54 -0.38 -1.51
N LEU A 24 10.91 -1.40 -2.28
CA LEU A 24 11.77 -1.27 -3.46
C LEU A 24 11.01 -1.72 -4.71
N GLY A 25 11.34 -1.12 -5.86
CA GLY A 25 10.87 -1.58 -7.16
C GLY A 25 9.35 -1.50 -7.36
N LEU A 26 8.74 -0.34 -7.09
CA LEU A 26 7.28 -0.18 -7.20
C LEU A 26 6.75 -0.39 -8.63
N GLY A 27 7.36 0.21 -9.65
CA GLY A 27 6.88 0.04 -11.04
C GLY A 27 5.39 0.38 -11.19
N SER A 28 4.58 -0.57 -11.67
CA SER A 28 3.11 -0.46 -11.76
C SER A 28 2.37 -0.71 -10.45
N CYS A 29 3.03 -1.28 -9.44
CA CYS A 29 2.52 -1.38 -8.08
C CYS A 29 2.52 0.02 -7.42
N VAL A 30 1.79 0.16 -6.31
CA VAL A 30 1.69 1.43 -5.57
C VAL A 30 2.16 1.21 -4.14
N GLY A 31 3.16 1.99 -3.73
CA GLY A 31 3.57 2.10 -2.34
C GLY A 31 2.70 3.13 -1.63
N VAL A 32 2.09 2.77 -0.49
CA VAL A 32 1.27 3.69 0.31
C VAL A 32 1.87 3.81 1.71
N ALA A 33 2.29 5.01 2.05
CA ALA A 33 2.79 5.36 3.37
C ALA A 33 1.73 6.13 4.15
N LEU A 34 1.43 5.68 5.37
CA LEU A 34 0.56 6.34 6.33
C LEU A 34 1.36 6.74 7.57
N TYR A 35 1.11 7.91 8.15
CA TYR A 35 1.90 8.38 9.29
C TYR A 35 1.09 9.21 10.30
N ASP A 36 1.17 8.87 11.59
CA ASP A 36 0.75 9.74 12.71
C ASP A 36 1.99 10.46 13.26
N SER A 37 2.06 11.77 13.07
CA SER A 37 3.20 12.62 13.46
C SER A 37 3.37 12.80 14.97
N VAL A 38 2.29 12.67 15.74
CA VAL A 38 2.31 12.86 17.20
C VAL A 38 2.76 11.58 17.89
N LYS A 39 2.19 10.44 17.49
CA LYS A 39 2.55 9.12 18.05
C LYS A 39 3.77 8.51 17.37
N LYS A 40 4.23 9.11 16.26
CA LYS A 40 5.36 8.65 15.44
C LYS A 40 5.21 7.19 15.00
N ILE A 41 4.00 6.82 14.60
CA ILE A 41 3.64 5.49 14.08
C ILE A 41 3.50 5.62 12.57
N GLY A 42 4.25 4.81 11.84
CA GLY A 42 4.22 4.77 10.39
C GLY A 42 3.82 3.40 9.87
N GLY A 43 3.05 3.39 8.80
CA GLY A 43 2.67 2.22 8.04
C GLY A 43 3.12 2.34 6.59
N LEU A 44 3.54 1.23 5.98
CA LEU A 44 3.88 1.15 4.56
C LEU A 44 3.28 -0.11 3.95
N ALA A 45 2.52 0.03 2.87
CA ALA A 45 1.99 -1.06 2.06
C ALA A 45 2.57 -1.04 0.64
N HIS A 46 2.78 -2.21 0.05
CA HIS A 46 3.15 -2.38 -1.36
C HIS A 46 2.01 -3.10 -2.09
N ILE A 47 1.12 -2.32 -2.68
CA ILE A 47 -0.11 -2.78 -3.30
C ILE A 47 0.16 -3.23 -4.74
N MET A 48 -0.21 -4.46 -5.05
CA MET A 48 -0.02 -5.03 -6.39
C MET A 48 -1.23 -4.86 -7.30
N LEU A 49 -2.44 -4.94 -6.74
CA LEU A 49 -3.69 -5.00 -7.48
C LEU A 49 -4.75 -4.05 -6.90
N PRO A 50 -5.72 -3.61 -7.72
CA PRO A 50 -6.64 -2.55 -7.31
C PRO A 50 -7.74 -3.04 -6.35
N ASP A 51 -8.26 -4.26 -6.52
CA ASP A 51 -9.43 -4.73 -5.78
C ASP A 51 -9.44 -6.26 -5.63
N SER A 52 -9.99 -6.75 -4.52
CA SER A 52 -10.00 -8.16 -4.15
C SER A 52 -11.17 -8.99 -4.73
N ASN A 53 -12.19 -8.38 -5.35
CA ASN A 53 -13.42 -9.06 -5.80
C ASN A 53 -13.19 -10.22 -6.78
N SER A 54 -12.11 -10.18 -7.57
CA SER A 54 -11.80 -11.24 -8.54
C SER A 54 -10.98 -12.40 -7.96
N SER A 55 -10.71 -12.42 -6.65
CA SER A 55 -9.83 -13.42 -6.03
C SER A 55 -10.59 -14.57 -5.38
N SER A 56 -10.21 -15.79 -5.75
CA SER A 56 -10.68 -17.02 -5.10
C SER A 56 -10.29 -17.04 -3.61
N LYS A 57 -11.26 -17.22 -2.71
CA LYS A 57 -11.12 -17.19 -1.23
C LYS A 57 -10.02 -18.11 -0.64
N LYS A 58 -9.54 -19.11 -1.39
CA LYS A 58 -8.56 -20.10 -0.91
C LYS A 58 -7.14 -19.55 -0.67
N LEU A 59 -6.81 -18.35 -1.15
CA LEU A 59 -5.47 -17.75 -0.99
C LEU A 59 -5.55 -16.22 -0.80
N PHE A 60 -6.38 -15.77 0.13
CA PHE A 60 -6.60 -14.35 0.40
C PHE A 60 -5.41 -13.75 1.18
N ASN A 61 -4.60 -12.91 0.53
CA ASN A 61 -3.57 -12.11 1.17
C ASN A 61 -4.05 -10.64 1.25
N PRO A 62 -4.30 -10.11 2.45
CA PRO A 62 -4.79 -8.73 2.62
C PRO A 62 -3.78 -7.68 2.12
N GLY A 63 -2.48 -7.95 2.11
CA GLY A 63 -1.48 -7.00 1.60
C GLY A 63 -1.47 -6.84 0.07
N LYS A 64 -2.18 -7.71 -0.66
CA LYS A 64 -2.13 -7.77 -2.12
C LYS A 64 -2.97 -6.69 -2.82
N PHE A 65 -4.09 -6.30 -2.23
CA PHE A 65 -5.11 -5.43 -2.85
C PHE A 65 -5.25 -4.10 -2.12
N ALA A 66 -5.63 -3.04 -2.84
CA ALA A 66 -5.74 -1.70 -2.26
C ALA A 66 -6.81 -1.61 -1.17
N ASP A 67 -7.98 -2.19 -1.43
CA ASP A 67 -9.13 -2.23 -0.52
C ASP A 67 -8.78 -2.91 0.80
N THR A 68 -8.07 -4.03 0.74
CA THR A 68 -7.76 -4.84 1.93
C THR A 68 -6.50 -4.39 2.66
N ALA A 69 -5.47 -3.96 1.92
CA ALA A 69 -4.19 -3.61 2.51
C ALA A 69 -4.28 -2.31 3.31
N LEU A 70 -5.01 -1.32 2.82
CA LEU A 70 -5.16 -0.03 3.49
C LEU A 70 -6.00 -0.16 4.77
N ASP A 71 -7.08 -0.93 4.73
CA ASP A 71 -7.90 -1.19 5.92
C ASP A 71 -7.08 -1.95 6.98
N ALA A 72 -6.37 -3.02 6.58
CA ALA A 72 -5.53 -3.79 7.49
C ALA A 72 -4.40 -2.96 8.09
N LEU A 73 -3.72 -2.16 7.26
CA LEU A 73 -2.63 -1.27 7.67
C LEU A 73 -3.12 -0.24 8.69
N LEU A 74 -4.24 0.43 8.39
CA LEU A 74 -4.82 1.44 9.27
C LEU A 74 -5.24 0.83 10.61
N GLN A 75 -5.90 -0.34 10.59
CA GLN A 75 -6.29 -1.04 11.82
C GLN A 75 -5.07 -1.40 12.68
N GLU A 76 -3.98 -1.85 12.07
CA GLU A 76 -2.76 -2.19 12.80
C GLU A 76 -2.05 -0.95 13.37
N MET A 77 -2.07 0.17 12.65
CA MET A 77 -1.62 1.47 13.18
C MET A 77 -2.45 1.92 14.38
N ILE A 78 -3.79 1.78 14.31
CA ILE A 78 -4.69 2.12 15.42
C ILE A 78 -4.41 1.25 16.64
N LYS A 79 -4.22 -0.06 16.45
CA LYS A 79 -3.84 -0.99 17.53
C LYS A 79 -2.54 -0.57 18.23
N LEU A 80 -1.61 0.04 17.49
CA LEU A 80 -0.37 0.58 18.06
C LEU A 80 -0.51 1.96 18.70
N GLY A 81 -1.71 2.55 18.64
CA GLY A 81 -2.09 3.80 19.28
C GLY A 81 -2.12 5.01 18.35
N ALA A 82 -2.08 4.82 17.03
CA ALA A 82 -2.22 5.92 16.07
C ALA A 82 -3.65 6.48 16.10
N ASN A 83 -3.77 7.80 15.91
CA ASN A 83 -5.07 8.46 15.81
C ASN A 83 -5.45 8.61 14.32
N PRO A 84 -6.53 7.96 13.85
CA PRO A 84 -6.99 8.04 12.46
C PRO A 84 -7.16 9.47 11.94
N ARG A 85 -7.62 10.38 12.80
CA ARG A 85 -7.89 11.78 12.43
C ARG A 85 -6.63 12.61 12.14
N ARG A 86 -5.45 12.07 12.45
CA ARG A 86 -4.15 12.74 12.26
C ARG A 86 -3.24 11.99 11.30
N ILE A 87 -3.73 10.91 10.69
CA ILE A 87 -2.93 10.14 9.76
C ILE A 87 -2.84 10.90 8.45
N GLU A 88 -1.61 11.14 8.01
CA GLU A 88 -1.31 11.66 6.68
C GLU A 88 -0.91 10.49 5.77
N GLY A 89 -1.41 10.51 4.54
CA GLY A 89 -1.11 9.51 3.52
C GLY A 89 -0.25 10.07 2.38
N LYS A 90 0.73 9.30 1.92
CA LYS A 90 1.53 9.58 0.71
C LYS A 90 1.64 8.32 -0.14
N ILE A 91 1.58 8.48 -1.45
CA ILE A 91 1.61 7.36 -2.40
C ILE A 91 2.70 7.57 -3.45
N ALA A 92 3.30 6.47 -3.91
CA ALA A 92 4.30 6.46 -4.98
C ALA A 92 4.13 5.21 -5.86
N GLY A 93 4.62 5.23 -7.10
CA GLY A 93 4.47 4.13 -8.06
C GLY A 93 3.30 4.35 -9.02
N GLY A 94 2.65 3.27 -9.46
CA GLY A 94 1.56 3.34 -10.43
C GLY A 94 2.02 3.64 -11.86
N ALA A 95 3.29 3.38 -12.17
CA ALA A 95 3.84 3.61 -13.50
C ALA A 95 3.24 2.64 -14.53
N GLN A 96 3.18 3.08 -15.78
CA GLN A 96 2.82 2.22 -16.91
C GLN A 96 4.11 1.77 -17.60
N MET A 97 4.66 0.62 -17.17
CA MET A 97 5.94 0.12 -17.68
C MET A 97 5.85 -0.42 -19.12
N PHE A 98 4.67 -0.87 -19.56
CA PHE A 98 4.43 -1.38 -20.91
C PHE A 98 3.32 -0.59 -21.61
N GLN A 99 3.65 0.05 -22.73
CA GLN A 99 2.67 0.64 -23.65
C GLN A 99 2.34 -0.40 -24.73
N VAL A 100 1.37 -1.27 -24.47
CA VAL A 100 0.81 -2.10 -25.54
C VAL A 100 -0.24 -1.26 -26.28
N LYS A 101 -0.04 -1.05 -27.59
CA LYS A 101 -0.96 -0.31 -28.48
C LYS A 101 -2.25 -1.10 -28.75
N THR A 102 -3.01 -1.40 -27.70
CA THR A 102 -4.36 -1.97 -27.83
C THR A 102 -5.30 -1.13 -26.99
N ASP A 103 -6.43 -0.73 -27.58
CA ASP A 103 -7.48 0.14 -26.99
C ASP A 103 -8.17 -0.43 -25.74
N ASN A 104 -7.68 -1.55 -25.21
CA ASN A 104 -8.28 -2.25 -24.09
C ASN A 104 -7.75 -1.68 -22.77
N ASN A 105 -8.64 -0.97 -22.05
CA ASN A 105 -8.46 -0.44 -20.68
C ASN A 105 -7.98 -1.49 -19.63
N ILE A 106 -7.99 -2.78 -20.00
CA ILE A 106 -7.55 -3.93 -19.21
C ILE A 106 -6.06 -3.85 -18.84
N MET A 107 -5.22 -3.18 -19.63
CA MET A 107 -3.75 -3.16 -19.43
C MET A 107 -3.19 -1.95 -18.64
N LYS A 108 -4.02 -1.05 -18.10
CA LYS A 108 -3.55 0.12 -17.30
C LYS A 108 -3.53 -0.17 -15.79
N ILE A 109 -2.82 -1.24 -15.39
CA ILE A 109 -2.78 -1.70 -13.99
C ILE A 109 -2.30 -0.59 -13.05
N GLY A 110 -1.24 0.15 -13.43
CA GLY A 110 -0.70 1.23 -12.60
C GLY A 110 -1.72 2.32 -12.30
N LYS A 111 -2.46 2.79 -13.32
CA LYS A 111 -3.52 3.79 -13.16
C LYS A 111 -4.65 3.27 -12.25
N ARG A 112 -5.10 2.03 -12.47
CA ARG A 112 -6.16 1.40 -11.68
C ARG A 112 -5.76 1.23 -10.21
N ASN A 113 -4.50 0.88 -9.93
CA ASN A 113 -3.98 0.79 -8.57
C ASN A 113 -4.00 2.16 -7.88
N VAL A 114 -3.57 3.22 -8.56
CA VAL A 114 -3.59 4.59 -8.01
C VAL A 114 -5.02 5.06 -7.75
N GLU A 115 -5.94 4.80 -8.67
CA GLU A 115 -7.37 5.15 -8.52
C GLU A 115 -7.99 4.41 -7.33
N ALA A 116 -7.76 3.10 -7.20
CA ALA A 116 -8.27 2.32 -6.09
C ALA A 116 -7.73 2.79 -4.73
N VAL A 117 -6.44 3.12 -4.68
CA VAL A 117 -5.81 3.67 -3.46
C VAL A 117 -6.39 5.04 -3.09
N ARG A 118 -6.67 5.91 -4.07
CA ARG A 118 -7.22 7.25 -3.82
C ARG A 118 -8.70 7.26 -3.48
N ALA A 119 -9.44 6.22 -3.86
CA ALA A 119 -10.85 6.08 -3.55
C ALA A 119 -11.12 5.60 -2.11
N LYS A 120 -10.06 5.15 -1.41
CA LYS A 120 -10.07 4.77 0.01
C LYS A 120 -9.67 5.96 0.89
#